data_AF-A0A3D3PFD1-F1
#
_entry.id   AF-A0A3D3PFD1-F1
#
_cell.length_a   1.000
_cell.length_b   1.000
_cell.length_c   1.000
_cell.angle_alpha   90.00
_cell.angle_beta   90.00
_cell.angle_gamma   90.00
#
_symmetry.space_group_name_H-M   'P 1'
#
loop_
_entity.id
_entity.type
_entity.pdbx_description
1 polymer ?
#
loop_
_entity_poly.entity_id
_entity_poly.type
_entity_poly.pdbx_seq_one_letter_code
_entity_poly.pdbx_strand_id
1 'polypeptide(L)'
;MYFIILTTGTVLFKGGIHQIDTVEQAAMALKPLAGNLAYLLFAIGVIGTGLIAIPVLSGSISYIITETFGWEQGLDKKFHEAKAFYI
;
A
#
# COMPACT_ATOMS: atom_id res chain seq x y z
N MET A 1 10.86 -3.25 -0.86
CA MET A 1 11.47 -3.93 0.32
C MET A 1 12.92 -3.54 0.56
N TYR A 2 13.81 -3.60 -0.45
CA TYR A 2 15.25 -3.26 -0.29
C TYR A 2 15.52 -1.94 0.45
N PHE A 3 14.93 -0.82 0.03
CA PHE A 3 15.16 0.48 0.67
C PHE A 3 14.66 0.57 2.12
N ILE A 4 13.64 -0.20 2.48
CA ILE A 4 13.15 -0.28 3.86
C ILE A 4 14.22 -0.95 4.72
N ILE A 5 14.72 -2.11 4.29
CA ILE A 5 15.77 -2.86 5.00
C ILE A 5 17.07 -2.05 5.10
N LEU A 6 17.49 -1.41 4.01
CA LEU A 6 18.70 -0.59 3.99
C LEU A 6 18.57 0.59 4.96
N THR A 7 17.44 1.30 4.95
CA THR A 7 17.21 2.45 5.82
C THR A 7 17.11 2.03 7.29
N THR A 8 16.42 0.93 7.60
CA THR A 8 16.34 0.43 8.97
C THR A 8 17.71 0.02 9.50
N GLY A 9 18.51 -0.70 8.72
CA GLY A 9 19.83 -1.16 9.13
C GLY A 9 20.90 -0.06 9.22
N THR A 10 20.84 0.95 8.34
CA THR A 10 21.89 1.98 8.28
C THR A 10 21.55 3.26 9.03
N VAL A 11 20.28 3.68 9.03
CA VAL A 11 19.83 4.95 9.63
C VAL A 11 19.21 4.70 11.00
N LEU A 12 18.19 3.85 11.08
CA LEU A 12 17.42 3.67 12.33
C LEU A 12 18.21 2.92 13.39
N PHE A 13 18.86 1.81 13.02
CA PHE A 13 19.68 1.02 13.94
C PHE A 13 20.83 1.84 14.53
N LYS A 14 21.54 2.62 13.70
CA LYS A 14 22.57 3.56 14.18
C LYS A 14 22.00 4.69 15.03
N GLY A 15 20.75 5.08 14.79
CA GLY A 15 20.00 6.05 15.58
C GLY A 15 19.43 5.49 16.89
N GLY A 16 19.68 4.22 17.23
CA GLY A 16 19.15 3.56 18.43
C GLY A 16 17.66 3.22 18.36
N ILE A 17 17.05 3.33 17.17
CA ILE A 17 15.63 3.02 16.94
C ILE A 17 15.54 1.54 16.52
N HIS A 18 15.22 0.68 17.48
CA HIS A 18 15.15 -0.77 17.26
C HIS A 18 13.72 -1.29 17.17
N GLN A 19 12.74 -0.47 17.58
CA GLN A 19 11.35 -0.86 17.63
C GLN A 19 10.48 0.27 17.07
N ILE A 20 9.53 -0.12 16.22
CA ILE A 20 8.55 0.75 15.59
C ILE A 20 7.23 -0.02 15.64
N ASP A 21 6.31 0.45 16.48
CA ASP A 21 5.01 -0.17 16.70
C ASP A 21 3.91 0.55 15.92
N THR A 22 4.12 1.83 15.57
CA THR A 22 3.13 2.65 14.88
C THR A 22 3.65 3.29 13.59
N VAL A 23 2.72 3.61 12.70
CA VAL A 23 2.99 4.32 11.44
C VAL A 23 3.59 5.71 11.69
N GLU A 24 3.14 6.39 12.75
CA GLU A 24 3.68 7.69 13.15
C GLU A 24 5.15 7.59 13.58
N GLN A 25 5.49 6.56 14.38
CA GLN A 25 6.87 6.28 14.78
C GLN A 25 7.74 6.00 13.55
N ALA A 26 7.23 5.27 12.56
CA ALA A 26 7.95 5.03 11.31
C ALA A 26 8.27 6.34 10.57
N ALA A 27 7.32 7.27 10.49
CA ALA A 27 7.52 8.57 9.86
C ALA A 27 8.57 9.42 10.59
N MET A 28 8.51 9.45 11.93
CA MET A 28 9.48 10.20 12.75
C MET A 28 10.88 9.58 12.72
N ALA A 29 10.98 8.26 12.65
CA ALA A 29 12.25 7.54 12.60
C ALA A 29 13.08 7.89 11.36
N LEU A 30 12.44 8.39 10.30
CA LEU A 30 13.09 8.85 9.06
C LEU A 30 13.62 10.30 9.13
N LYS A 31 13.40 11.02 10.24
CA LYS A 31 13.90 12.39 10.43
C LYS A 31 15.42 12.55 10.21
N PRO A 32 16.30 11.62 10.62
CA PRO A 32 17.74 11.72 10.34
C PRO A 32 18.08 11.67 8.83
N LEU A 33 17.20 11.10 8.01
CA LEU A 33 17.41 10.96 6.57
C LEU A 33 16.86 12.15 5.77
N ALA A 34 15.63 12.57 6.07
CA ALA A 34 14.91 13.58 5.27
C ALA A 34 14.57 14.87 6.06
N GLY A 35 15.08 14.99 7.28
CA GLY A 35 14.84 16.15 8.15
C GLY A 35 13.36 16.37 8.43
N ASN A 36 12.94 17.64 8.44
CA ASN A 36 11.55 18.02 8.71
C ASN A 36 10.56 17.58 7.61
N LEU A 37 11.06 17.20 6.42
CA LEU A 37 10.22 16.68 5.33
C LEU A 37 9.92 15.18 5.46
N ALA A 38 10.61 14.46 6.36
CA ALA A 38 10.45 13.02 6.54
C ALA A 38 8.99 12.61 6.75
N TYR A 39 8.28 13.33 7.63
CA TYR A 39 6.87 13.09 7.90
C TYR A 39 6.00 13.29 6.65
N LEU A 40 6.19 14.41 5.95
CA LEU A 40 5.38 14.74 4.77
C LEU A 40 5.60 13.73 3.63
N LEU A 41 6.86 13.39 3.34
CA LEU A 41 7.22 12.43 2.30
C LEU A 41 6.68 11.03 2.62
N PHE A 42 6.79 10.61 3.88
CA PHE A 42 6.26 9.32 4.32
C PHE A 42 4.72 9.29 4.22
N ALA A 43 4.04 10.33 4.69
CA ALA A 43 2.59 10.43 4.61
C ALA A 43 2.09 10.37 3.16
N ILE A 44 2.72 11.11 2.24
CA ILE A 44 2.39 11.05 0.81
C ILE A 44 2.56 9.62 0.27
N GLY A 45 3.66 8.96 0.61
CA GLY A 45 3.92 7.58 0.17
C GLY A 45 2.88 6.57 0.71
N VAL A 46 2.52 6.67 1.98
CA VAL A 46 1.51 5.80 2.61
C VAL A 46 0.13 6.03 2.00
N ILE A 47 -0.29 7.28 1.83
CA ILE A 47 -1.58 7.61 1.21
C ILE A 47 -1.61 7.12 -0.24
N GLY A 48 -0.56 7.39 -1.02
CA GLY A 48 -0.46 6.94 -2.41
C GLY A 48 -0.53 5.41 -2.54
N THR A 49 0.16 4.69 -1.66
CA THR A 49 0.10 3.22 -1.61
C THR A 49 -1.30 2.72 -1.26
N GLY A 50 -1.97 3.35 -0.28
CA GLY A 50 -3.34 3.02 0.09
C GLY A 50 -4.33 3.22 -1.05
N LEU A 51 -4.19 4.32 -1.80
CA LEU A 51 -5.05 4.61 -2.96
C LEU A 51 -4.91 3.57 -4.08
N ILE A 52 -3.69 3.06 -4.32
CA ILE A 52 -3.45 2.01 -5.32
C ILE A 52 -3.97 0.65 -4.84
N ALA A 53 -3.93 0.38 -3.53
CA ALA A 53 -4.39 -0.89 -2.98
C ALA A 53 -5.90 -1.12 -3.19
N ILE A 54 -6.72 -0.07 -3.13
CA ILE A 54 -8.18 -0.17 -3.29
C ILE A 54 -8.59 -0.82 -4.63
N PRO A 55 -8.24 -0.27 -5.80
CA PRO A 55 -8.65 -0.85 -7.08
C PRO A 55 -8.04 -2.23 -7.33
N VAL A 56 -6.81 -2.48 -6.86
CA VAL A 56 -6.15 -3.79 -7.01
C VAL A 56 -6.90 -4.86 -6.21
N LEU A 57 -7.24 -4.57 -4.94
CA LEU A 57 -7.96 -5.50 -4.10
C LEU A 57 -9.40 -5.68 -4.58
N SER A 58 -10.11 -4.59 -4.90
CA SER A 58 -11.46 -4.65 -5.47
C SER A 58 -11.49 -5.49 -6.73
N GLY A 59 -10.62 -5.24 -7.71
CA GLY A 59 -10.55 -6.03 -8.93
C GLY A 59 -10.25 -7.50 -8.65
N SER A 60 -9.27 -7.78 -7.78
CA SER A 60 -8.91 -9.17 -7.42
C SER A 60 -10.09 -9.92 -6.79
N ILE A 61 -10.82 -9.28 -5.88
CA ILE A 61 -12.00 -9.87 -5.24
C ILE A 61 -13.12 -10.08 -6.26
N SER A 62 -13.36 -9.11 -7.14
CA SER A 62 -14.34 -9.24 -8.23
C SER A 62 -14.04 -10.45 -9.12
N TYR A 63 -12.78 -10.64 -9.52
CA TYR A 63 -12.33 -11.81 -10.26
C TYR A 63 -12.59 -13.09 -9.46
N ILE A 64 -12.16 -13.16 -8.20
CA ILE A 64 -12.34 -14.37 -7.36
C ILE A 64 -13.81 -14.74 -7.20
N ILE A 65 -14.69 -13.78 -6.88
CA ILE A 65 -16.11 -14.03 -6.65
C ILE A 65 -16.76 -14.53 -7.94
N THR A 66 -16.58 -13.81 -9.03
CA THR A 66 -17.23 -14.15 -10.30
C THR A 66 -16.71 -15.48 -10.87
N GLU A 67 -15.41 -15.76 -10.75
CA GLU A 67 -14.84 -17.05 -11.12
C GLU A 67 -15.41 -18.19 -10.26
N THR A 68 -15.52 -17.99 -8.95
CA THR A 68 -16.05 -19.01 -8.02
C THR A 68 -17.48 -19.41 -8.36
N PHE A 69 -18.31 -18.46 -8.76
CA PHE A 69 -19.72 -18.71 -9.12
C PHE A 69 -19.93 -18.97 -10.63
N GLY A 70 -18.87 -18.96 -11.44
CA GLY A 70 -18.96 -19.13 -12.88
C GLY A 70 -19.71 -18.01 -13.59
N TRP A 71 -19.70 -16.80 -13.03
CA TRP A 71 -20.34 -15.62 -13.59
C TRP A 71 -19.46 -14.92 -14.63
N GLU A 72 -20.11 -14.15 -15.50
CA GLU A 72 -19.43 -13.30 -16.48
C GLU A 72 -18.54 -12.26 -15.78
N GLN A 73 -17.28 -12.16 -16.20
CA GLN A 73 -16.24 -11.35 -15.58
C GLN A 73 -15.31 -10.71 -16.61
N GLY A 74 -14.59 -9.66 -16.21
CA GLY A 74 -13.54 -9.05 -17.02
C GLY A 74 -13.58 -7.52 -17.04
N LEU A 75 -12.40 -6.89 -16.94
CA LEU A 75 -12.23 -5.44 -17.10
C LEU A 75 -12.44 -4.95 -18.54
N ASP A 76 -12.42 -5.86 -19.51
CA ASP A 76 -12.69 -5.63 -20.94
C ASP A 76 -14.19 -5.54 -21.25
N LYS A 77 -15.06 -5.89 -20.29
CA LYS A 77 -16.52 -5.90 -20.45
C LYS A 77 -17.13 -4.58 -19.97
N LYS A 78 -18.27 -4.19 -20.54
CA LYS A 78 -19.04 -3.07 -20.03
C LYS A 78 -19.77 -3.48 -18.74
N PHE A 79 -20.11 -2.48 -17.92
CA PHE A 79 -20.86 -2.68 -16.66
C PHE A 79 -22.11 -3.57 -16.82
N HIS A 80 -22.84 -3.44 -17.94
CA HIS A 80 -24.04 -4.24 -18.17
C HIS A 80 -23.78 -5.69 -18.60
N GLU A 81 -22.58 -6.01 -19.07
CA GLU A 81 -22.18 -7.35 -19.55
C GLU A 81 -21.68 -8.24 -18.41
N ALA A 82 -21.12 -7.63 -17.35
CA ALA A 82 -20.56 -8.33 -16.19
C ALA A 82 -20.95 -7.64 -14.87
N LYS A 83 -22.25 -7.45 -14.61
CA LYS A 83 -22.73 -6.70 -13.42
C LYS A 83 -22.16 -7.23 -12.11
N ALA A 84 -22.10 -8.55 -11.95
CA ALA A 84 -21.58 -9.18 -10.73
C ALA A 84 -20.07 -9.00 -10.52
N PHE A 85 -19.33 -8.57 -11.55
CA PHE A 85 -17.92 -8.22 -11.46
C PHE A 85 -17.72 -6.78 -10.95
N TYR A 86 -18.63 -5.87 -11.26
CA TYR A 86 -18.51 -4.44 -10.94
C TYR A 86 -19.26 -3.99 -9.69
N ILE A 87 -20.06 -4.86 -9.09
CA ILE A 87 -20.86 -4.61 -7.87
C ILE A 87 -20.27 -5.42 -6.73
#